data_AF-A0A350G0C4-F1
#
_entry.id   AF-A0A350G0C4-F1
#
_cell.length_a   1.000
_cell.length_b   1.000
_cell.length_c   1.000
_cell.angle_alpha   90.00
_cell.angle_beta   90.00
_cell.angle_gamma   90.00
#
_symmetry.space_group_name_H-M   'P 1'
#
loop_
_entity.id
_entity.type
_entity.pdbx_description
1 polymer ?
#
loop_
_entity_poly.entity_id
_entity_poly.type
_entity_poly.pdbx_seq_one_letter_code
_entity_poly.pdbx_strand_id
1 'polypeptide(L)'
;IITPHDGAAAAASAEAARAAGVKVISYDRLILDTDAVDYYVTFDSLAVGAAQAQYLVDKASGEGNPLYLYAGAASDNNAFLFFEGAWNVLQPKIADGTFVIKNSSEAVAMQDKATLSRDEMGAIIGQITTNWDFNTAKTLAESNLTATTAADKGDVFILAPNDGTARAIADAFAADSDVASYVVTGQDAEKASVQYIIDGKQSMTVLKDVRTLVADAISAAVTFLDGGTPPQTNTYNNGSIDVPAKPSEVISVDKDNVKAAVIDSGYWPAADFTGLP
;
A
#
# COMPACT_ATOMS: atom_id res chain seq x y z
N ILE A 1 -12.46 8.30 -17.45
CA ILE A 1 -11.85 7.45 -16.41
C ILE A 1 -10.34 7.64 -16.54
N ILE A 2 -9.66 8.03 -15.46
CA ILE A 2 -8.24 8.41 -15.49
C ILE A 2 -7.55 7.97 -14.19
N THR A 3 -6.39 7.32 -14.32
CA THR A 3 -5.46 7.10 -13.21
C THR A 3 -4.31 8.09 -13.34
N PRO A 4 -4.19 9.09 -12.45
CA PRO A 4 -3.10 10.05 -12.53
C PRO A 4 -1.75 9.41 -12.20
N HIS A 5 -0.73 9.77 -12.98
CA HIS A 5 0.65 9.45 -12.63
C HIS A 5 1.10 10.26 -11.40
N ASP A 6 0.82 11.57 -11.44
CA ASP A 6 0.97 12.53 -10.34
C ASP A 6 -0.39 13.17 -10.07
N GLY A 7 -0.87 13.08 -8.83
CA GLY A 7 -2.21 13.50 -8.45
C GLY A 7 -2.46 15.00 -8.66
N ALA A 8 -1.50 15.85 -8.27
CA ALA A 8 -1.64 17.30 -8.36
C ALA A 8 -1.44 17.79 -9.79
N ALA A 9 -0.45 17.24 -10.52
CA ALA A 9 -0.21 17.63 -11.91
C ALA A 9 -1.39 17.27 -12.85
N ALA A 10 -2.21 16.29 -12.48
CA ALA A 10 -3.37 15.88 -13.26
C ALA A 10 -4.57 16.85 -13.17
N ALA A 11 -4.54 17.85 -12.27
CA ALA A 11 -5.60 18.85 -12.11
C ALA A 11 -6.01 19.50 -13.44
N ALA A 12 -5.02 20.01 -14.19
CA ALA A 12 -5.25 20.67 -15.47
C ALA A 12 -5.91 19.75 -16.53
N SER A 13 -5.64 18.43 -16.47
CA SER A 13 -6.27 17.46 -17.36
C SER A 13 -7.74 17.24 -17.00
N ALA A 14 -8.07 17.17 -15.69
CA ALA A 14 -9.44 17.08 -15.21
C ALA A 14 -10.26 18.34 -15.55
N GLU A 15 -9.66 19.52 -15.38
CA GLU A 15 -10.27 20.80 -15.71
C GLU A 15 -10.55 20.93 -17.21
N ALA A 16 -9.62 20.53 -18.07
CA ALA A 16 -9.82 20.52 -19.51
C ALA A 16 -10.97 19.59 -19.93
N ALA A 17 -11.08 18.41 -19.31
CA ALA A 17 -12.19 17.48 -19.56
C ALA A 17 -13.54 18.10 -19.14
N ARG A 18 -13.60 18.70 -17.95
CA ARG A 18 -14.80 19.38 -17.46
C ARG A 18 -15.22 20.55 -18.34
N ALA A 19 -14.26 21.37 -18.78
CA ALA A 19 -14.51 22.49 -19.70
C ALA A 19 -15.10 22.03 -21.04
N ALA A 20 -14.79 20.80 -21.46
CA ALA A 20 -15.38 20.16 -22.64
C ALA A 20 -16.72 19.43 -22.35
N GLY A 21 -17.26 19.53 -21.13
CA GLY A 21 -18.50 18.85 -20.72
C GLY A 21 -18.35 17.35 -20.45
N VAL A 22 -17.11 16.86 -20.26
CA VAL A 22 -16.82 15.46 -19.99
C VAL A 22 -16.76 15.20 -18.48
N LYS A 23 -17.44 14.13 -18.04
CA LYS A 23 -17.36 13.65 -16.64
C LYS A 23 -16.02 13.01 -16.34
N VAL A 24 -15.44 13.33 -15.18
CA VAL A 24 -14.13 12.85 -14.73
C VAL A 24 -14.31 11.86 -13.59
N ILE A 25 -14.03 10.58 -13.88
CA ILE A 25 -13.88 9.54 -12.87
C ILE A 25 -12.38 9.35 -12.62
N SER A 26 -11.90 9.71 -11.43
CA SER A 26 -10.56 9.33 -10.99
C SER A 26 -10.57 7.83 -10.65
N TYR A 27 -9.53 7.10 -11.03
CA TYR A 27 -9.48 5.64 -10.93
C TYR A 27 -8.21 5.18 -10.24
N ASP A 28 -8.37 4.40 -9.18
CA ASP A 28 -7.34 3.89 -8.26
C ASP A 28 -6.59 4.99 -7.50
N ARG A 29 -6.08 6.01 -8.18
CA ARG A 29 -5.42 7.19 -7.59
C ARG A 29 -6.29 8.44 -7.72
N LEU A 30 -6.23 9.31 -6.72
CA LEU A 30 -7.01 10.53 -6.65
C LEU A 30 -6.29 11.69 -7.36
N ILE A 31 -6.99 12.39 -8.26
CA ILE A 31 -6.57 13.69 -8.78
C ILE A 31 -6.79 14.75 -7.70
N LEU A 32 -5.76 15.54 -7.42
CA LEU A 32 -5.70 16.52 -6.33
C LEU A 32 -5.86 17.96 -6.84
N ASP A 33 -6.08 18.87 -5.91
CA ASP A 33 -6.01 20.33 -6.07
C ASP A 33 -6.92 20.92 -7.15
N THR A 34 -8.06 20.28 -7.40
CA THR A 34 -9.07 20.78 -8.32
C THR A 34 -10.46 20.34 -7.88
N ASP A 35 -11.49 21.16 -8.11
CA ASP A 35 -12.86 20.67 -8.03
C ASP A 35 -13.22 19.73 -9.19
N ALA A 36 -12.31 19.62 -10.18
CA ALA A 36 -12.19 18.83 -11.42
C ALA A 36 -12.80 17.41 -11.51
N VAL A 37 -13.12 16.79 -10.37
CA VAL A 37 -13.39 15.35 -10.27
C VAL A 37 -14.86 15.11 -9.91
N ASP A 38 -15.56 14.31 -10.72
CA ASP A 38 -16.97 14.00 -10.50
C ASP A 38 -17.18 12.77 -9.60
N TYR A 39 -16.24 11.82 -9.63
CA TYR A 39 -16.34 10.58 -8.85
C TYR A 39 -14.97 9.92 -8.70
N TYR A 40 -14.77 9.16 -7.61
CA TYR A 40 -13.56 8.41 -7.35
C TYR A 40 -13.84 6.92 -7.16
N VAL A 41 -13.29 6.10 -8.04
CA VAL A 41 -13.32 4.63 -7.97
C VAL A 41 -12.00 4.16 -7.38
N THR A 42 -12.05 3.59 -6.19
CA THR A 42 -10.86 3.23 -5.40
C THR A 42 -11.12 1.97 -4.57
N PHE A 43 -10.05 1.38 -4.06
CA PHE A 43 -10.11 0.52 -2.88
C PHE A 43 -10.03 1.36 -1.60
N ASP A 44 -10.35 0.77 -0.46
CA ASP A 44 -10.06 1.39 0.83
C ASP A 44 -8.56 1.37 1.12
N SER A 45 -7.85 2.42 0.68
CA SER A 45 -6.39 2.53 0.83
C SER A 45 -5.94 2.62 2.29
N LEU A 46 -6.73 3.18 3.20
CA LEU A 46 -6.39 3.16 4.64
C LEU A 46 -6.45 1.73 5.18
N ALA A 47 -7.47 0.96 4.77
CA ALA A 47 -7.59 -0.44 5.16
C ALA A 47 -6.45 -1.31 4.62
N VAL A 48 -5.90 -1.00 3.43
CA VAL A 48 -4.70 -1.70 2.92
C VAL A 48 -3.52 -1.52 3.87
N GLY A 49 -3.19 -0.27 4.22
CA GLY A 49 -2.10 0.02 5.15
C GLY A 49 -2.31 -0.61 6.52
N ALA A 50 -3.53 -0.51 7.04
CA ALA A 50 -3.90 -1.10 8.33
C ALA A 50 -3.75 -2.63 8.30
N ALA A 51 -4.17 -3.31 7.22
CA ALA A 51 -4.04 -4.76 7.08
C ALA A 51 -2.56 -5.21 7.01
N GLN A 52 -1.72 -4.46 6.30
CA GLN A 52 -0.27 -4.71 6.25
C GLN A 52 0.34 -4.61 7.65
N ALA A 53 0.10 -3.50 8.35
CA ALA A 53 0.59 -3.28 9.70
C ALA A 53 0.06 -4.29 10.71
N GLN A 54 -1.24 -4.59 10.68
CA GLN A 54 -1.86 -5.54 11.61
C GLN A 54 -1.24 -6.93 11.47
N TYR A 55 -0.93 -7.36 10.23
CA TYR A 55 -0.23 -8.62 10.02
C TYR A 55 1.15 -8.65 10.70
N LEU A 56 1.91 -7.56 10.65
CA LEU A 56 3.19 -7.47 11.38
C LEU A 56 2.97 -7.56 12.90
N VAL A 57 1.98 -6.82 13.43
CA VAL A 57 1.63 -6.84 14.86
C VAL A 57 1.25 -8.25 15.31
N ASP A 58 0.44 -8.97 14.53
CA ASP A 58 -0.05 -10.31 14.87
C ASP A 58 1.06 -11.38 14.86
N LYS A 59 2.16 -11.13 14.13
CA LYS A 59 3.34 -12.01 14.09
C LYS A 59 4.41 -11.62 15.11
N ALA A 60 4.32 -10.44 15.71
CA ALA A 60 5.28 -9.98 16.72
C ALA A 60 4.96 -10.55 18.10
N SER A 61 6.02 -10.76 18.88
CA SER A 61 5.91 -11.12 20.29
C SER A 61 7.02 -10.44 21.09
N GLY A 62 6.77 -10.14 22.36
CA GLY A 62 7.73 -9.43 23.20
C GLY A 62 8.00 -7.99 22.73
N GLU A 63 9.16 -7.47 23.10
CA GLU A 63 9.60 -6.08 22.87
C GLU A 63 10.90 -6.05 22.06
N GLY A 64 11.20 -4.90 21.47
CA GLY A 64 12.47 -4.66 20.80
C GLY A 64 12.56 -5.22 19.37
N ASN A 65 11.44 -5.64 18.77
CA ASN A 65 11.41 -6.22 17.44
C ASN A 65 11.88 -5.19 16.39
N PRO A 66 12.94 -5.46 15.60
CA PRO A 66 13.40 -4.52 14.58
C PRO A 66 12.35 -4.32 13.47
N LEU A 67 11.95 -3.07 13.26
CA LEU A 67 10.96 -2.67 12.28
C LEU A 67 11.61 -1.83 11.18
N TYR A 68 11.45 -2.26 9.94
CA TYR A 68 11.89 -1.54 8.75
C TYR A 68 10.67 -1.07 7.96
N LEU A 69 10.58 0.23 7.74
CA LEU A 69 9.47 0.88 7.06
C LEU A 69 9.83 1.18 5.61
N TYR A 70 8.91 0.92 4.67
CA TYR A 70 9.05 1.31 3.28
C TYR A 70 7.72 1.88 2.78
N ALA A 71 7.79 2.88 1.90
CA ALA A 71 6.61 3.57 1.37
C ALA A 71 6.62 3.68 -0.15
N GLY A 72 5.46 4.03 -0.72
CA GLY A 72 5.31 4.28 -2.15
C GLY A 72 5.91 5.61 -2.62
N ALA A 73 5.61 6.01 -3.86
CA ALA A 73 6.02 7.29 -4.41
C ALA A 73 5.21 8.46 -3.82
N ALA A 74 5.86 9.58 -3.50
CA ALA A 74 5.18 10.75 -2.94
C ALA A 74 4.26 11.49 -3.95
N SER A 75 4.43 11.27 -5.25
CA SER A 75 3.51 11.77 -6.29
C SER A 75 2.17 11.03 -6.32
N ASP A 76 2.08 9.89 -5.62
CA ASP A 76 0.89 9.07 -5.50
C ASP A 76 0.20 9.31 -4.15
N ASN A 77 -1.04 9.82 -4.18
CA ASN A 77 -1.80 10.05 -2.96
C ASN A 77 -2.01 8.77 -2.14
N ASN A 78 -2.12 7.61 -2.80
CA ASN A 78 -2.31 6.35 -2.10
C ASN A 78 -1.10 5.97 -1.25
N ALA A 79 0.12 6.38 -1.59
CA ALA A 79 1.29 6.12 -0.76
C ALA A 79 1.14 6.74 0.65
N PHE A 80 0.52 7.93 0.73
CA PHE A 80 0.20 8.56 2.01
C PHE A 80 -0.91 7.81 2.75
N LEU A 81 -1.98 7.40 2.06
CA LEU A 81 -3.08 6.66 2.70
C LEU A 81 -2.64 5.27 3.20
N PHE A 82 -1.81 4.55 2.43
CA PHE A 82 -1.23 3.28 2.88
C PHE A 82 -0.35 3.50 4.11
N PHE A 83 0.52 4.51 4.08
CA PHE A 83 1.40 4.82 5.20
C PHE A 83 0.61 5.26 6.44
N GLU A 84 -0.41 6.10 6.28
CA GLU A 84 -1.31 6.54 7.37
C GLU A 84 -2.03 5.35 8.00
N GLY A 85 -2.64 4.48 7.18
CA GLY A 85 -3.31 3.27 7.66
C GLY A 85 -2.38 2.36 8.44
N ALA A 86 -1.14 2.18 7.95
CA ALA A 86 -0.14 1.38 8.64
C ALA A 86 0.35 2.06 9.93
N TRP A 87 0.59 3.37 9.91
CA TRP A 87 1.05 4.14 11.06
C TRP A 87 0.04 4.10 12.20
N ASN A 88 -1.27 4.23 11.90
CA ASN A 88 -2.34 4.14 12.90
C ASN A 88 -2.33 2.82 13.70
N VAL A 89 -1.78 1.74 13.13
CA VAL A 89 -1.66 0.43 13.77
C VAL A 89 -0.27 0.22 14.38
N LEU A 90 0.81 0.61 13.69
CA LEU A 90 2.18 0.41 14.16
C LEU A 90 2.58 1.40 15.26
N GLN A 91 2.13 2.66 15.21
CA GLN A 91 2.59 3.69 16.13
C GLN A 91 2.35 3.34 17.60
N PRO A 92 1.18 2.84 18.02
CA PRO A 92 0.98 2.39 19.40
C PRO A 92 1.96 1.27 19.81
N LYS A 93 2.34 0.41 18.85
CA LYS A 93 3.29 -0.70 19.04
C LYS A 93 4.76 -0.29 18.99
N ILE A 94 5.04 0.87 18.41
CA ILE A 94 6.37 1.48 18.52
C ILE A 94 6.48 2.19 19.88
N ALA A 95 5.44 2.93 20.28
CA ALA A 95 5.41 3.65 21.55
C ALA A 95 5.43 2.73 22.78
N ASP A 96 4.81 1.53 22.71
CA ASP A 96 4.85 0.55 23.79
C ASP A 96 6.13 -0.31 23.82
N GLY A 97 7.05 -0.10 22.86
CA GLY A 97 8.32 -0.82 22.78
C GLY A 97 8.25 -2.18 22.08
N THR A 98 7.07 -2.62 21.59
CA THR A 98 6.95 -3.84 20.79
C THR A 98 7.89 -3.79 19.58
N PHE A 99 7.90 -2.65 18.86
CA PHE A 99 8.75 -2.42 17.69
C PHE A 99 9.76 -1.29 17.89
N VAL A 100 10.91 -1.41 17.23
CA VAL A 100 11.95 -0.38 17.18
C VAL A 100 12.29 -0.09 15.71
N ILE A 101 12.02 1.14 15.27
CA ILE A 101 12.29 1.58 13.89
C ILE A 101 13.80 1.60 13.63
N LYS A 102 14.25 0.99 12.53
CA LYS A 102 15.68 0.87 12.19
C LYS A 102 16.14 1.69 10.99
N ASN A 103 15.24 2.26 10.20
CA ASN A 103 15.58 2.86 8.92
C ASN A 103 14.95 4.24 8.63
N SER A 104 14.38 4.91 9.63
CA SER A 104 13.90 6.28 9.45
C SER A 104 14.06 7.09 10.73
N SER A 105 14.93 8.10 10.70
CA SER A 105 15.11 9.03 11.81
C SER A 105 13.91 9.96 11.98
N GLU A 106 13.24 10.33 10.87
CA GLU A 106 12.02 11.15 10.92
C GLU A 106 10.89 10.39 11.62
N ALA A 107 10.72 9.09 11.30
CA ALA A 107 9.70 8.28 11.95
C ALA A 107 10.01 8.07 13.44
N VAL A 108 11.29 7.89 13.81
CA VAL A 108 11.71 7.85 15.23
C VAL A 108 11.40 9.16 15.94
N ALA A 109 11.67 10.32 15.31
CA ALA A 109 11.37 11.62 15.89
C ALA A 109 9.86 11.84 16.12
N MET A 110 9.02 11.12 15.38
CA MET A 110 7.55 11.21 15.44
C MET A 110 6.90 9.99 16.12
N GLN A 111 7.67 9.06 16.68
CA GLN A 111 7.19 7.76 17.13
C GLN A 111 6.15 7.80 18.27
N ASP A 112 6.08 8.90 19.02
CA ASP A 112 5.10 9.13 20.08
C ASP A 112 3.86 9.91 19.60
N LYS A 113 3.74 10.17 18.28
CA LYS A 113 2.67 10.94 17.67
C LYS A 113 1.73 10.05 16.86
N ALA A 114 0.54 9.80 17.42
CA ALA A 114 -0.46 8.93 16.80
C ALA A 114 -0.96 9.44 15.43
N THR A 115 -1.20 10.74 15.30
CA THR A 115 -1.72 11.34 14.06
C THR A 115 -0.67 12.25 13.44
N LEU A 116 -0.29 11.96 12.20
CA LEU A 116 0.66 12.74 11.43
C LEU A 116 -0.08 13.66 10.46
N SER A 117 0.44 14.87 10.27
CA SER A 117 0.05 15.70 9.13
C SER A 117 0.63 15.15 7.83
N ARG A 118 0.12 15.61 6.69
CA ARG A 118 0.64 15.22 5.37
C ARG A 118 2.13 15.55 5.21
N ASP A 119 2.57 16.71 5.69
CA ASP A 119 3.97 17.13 5.59
C ASP A 119 4.89 16.24 6.44
N GLU A 120 4.43 15.86 7.63
CA GLU A 120 5.16 14.93 8.52
C GLU A 120 5.26 13.53 7.90
N MET A 121 4.16 13.01 7.34
CA MET A 121 4.22 11.78 6.55
C MET A 121 5.15 11.92 5.36
N GLY A 122 5.14 13.06 4.67
CA GLY A 122 6.01 13.36 3.54
C GLY A 122 7.50 13.31 3.91
N ALA A 123 7.86 13.83 5.08
CA ALA A 123 9.22 13.76 5.61
C ALA A 123 9.67 12.31 5.85
N ILE A 124 8.80 11.48 6.45
CA ILE A 124 9.08 10.06 6.66
C ILE A 124 9.19 9.33 5.32
N ILE A 125 8.15 9.42 4.48
CA ILE A 125 8.09 8.80 3.15
C ILE A 125 9.32 9.17 2.32
N GLY A 126 9.80 10.41 2.41
CA GLY A 126 11.02 10.84 1.72
C GLY A 126 12.28 10.04 2.08
N GLN A 127 12.39 9.53 3.31
CA GLN A 127 13.50 8.66 3.73
C GLN A 127 13.32 7.20 3.30
N ILE A 128 12.07 6.74 3.22
CA ILE A 128 11.75 5.30 3.06
C ILE A 128 11.08 4.97 1.72
N THR A 129 11.04 5.91 0.78
CA THR A 129 10.32 5.72 -0.48
C THR A 129 11.01 4.71 -1.37
N THR A 130 10.19 3.81 -1.91
CA THR A 130 10.56 2.87 -2.96
C THR A 130 10.33 3.46 -4.36
N ASN A 131 9.63 4.59 -4.46
CA ASN A 131 9.10 5.14 -5.71
C ASN A 131 8.31 4.13 -6.57
N TRP A 132 7.74 3.08 -5.95
CA TRP A 132 7.11 1.96 -6.64
C TRP A 132 8.05 1.23 -7.63
N ASP A 133 9.37 1.31 -7.41
CA ASP A 133 10.39 0.74 -8.27
C ASP A 133 11.19 -0.36 -7.56
N PHE A 134 11.42 -1.47 -8.26
CA PHE A 134 12.11 -2.64 -7.72
C PHE A 134 13.56 -2.33 -7.35
N ASN A 135 14.30 -1.63 -8.22
CA ASN A 135 15.72 -1.37 -7.99
C ASN A 135 15.93 -0.35 -6.87
N THR A 136 15.08 0.67 -6.82
CA THR A 136 15.04 1.65 -5.74
C THR A 136 14.77 0.97 -4.41
N ALA A 137 13.75 0.11 -4.33
CA ALA A 137 13.43 -0.64 -3.12
C ALA A 137 14.58 -1.55 -2.66
N LYS A 138 15.20 -2.30 -3.59
CA LYS A 138 16.34 -3.17 -3.29
C LYS A 138 17.54 -2.38 -2.80
N THR A 139 17.91 -1.31 -3.50
CA THR A 139 19.06 -0.46 -3.15
C THR A 139 18.87 0.17 -1.77
N LEU A 140 17.66 0.64 -1.48
CA LEU A 140 17.33 1.20 -0.18
C LEU A 140 17.42 0.13 0.93
N ALA A 141 16.92 -1.09 0.68
CA ALA A 141 17.02 -2.20 1.63
C ALA A 141 18.48 -2.59 1.92
N GLU A 142 19.32 -2.73 0.89
CA GLU A 142 20.75 -3.00 1.02
C GLU A 142 21.47 -1.89 1.80
N SER A 143 21.13 -0.63 1.54
CA SER A 143 21.66 0.53 2.28
C SER A 143 21.24 0.49 3.76
N ASN A 144 19.98 0.17 4.05
CA ASN A 144 19.47 0.07 5.43
C ASN A 144 20.15 -1.08 6.21
N LEU A 145 20.35 -2.23 5.57
CA LEU A 145 21.08 -3.36 6.16
C LEU A 145 22.57 -3.05 6.40
N THR A 146 23.19 -2.28 5.49
CA THR A 146 24.59 -1.84 5.63
C THR A 146 24.76 -0.82 6.77
N ALA A 147 23.77 0.05 6.97
CA ALA A 147 23.82 1.08 8.01
C ALA A 147 23.51 0.56 9.42
N THR A 148 23.01 -0.68 9.54
CA THR A 148 22.58 -1.29 10.80
C THR A 148 23.56 -2.36 11.28
N THR A 149 23.47 -2.72 12.56
CA THR A 149 24.34 -3.73 13.16
C THR A 149 23.63 -5.08 13.28
N ALA A 150 24.34 -6.15 13.61
CA ALA A 150 23.73 -7.45 13.89
C ALA A 150 22.65 -7.39 15.00
N ALA A 151 22.77 -6.46 15.95
CA ALA A 151 21.78 -6.27 17.02
C ALA A 151 20.46 -5.62 16.54
N ASP A 152 20.47 -5.03 15.34
CA ASP A 152 19.29 -4.45 14.70
C ASP A 152 18.62 -5.42 13.71
N LYS A 153 19.13 -6.66 13.63
CA LYS A 153 18.68 -7.73 12.74
C LYS A 153 18.12 -8.90 13.56
N GLY A 154 18.35 -10.15 13.17
CA GLY A 154 17.69 -11.32 13.76
C GLY A 154 16.32 -11.55 13.14
N ASP A 155 15.27 -11.56 13.95
CA ASP A 155 13.88 -11.73 13.49
C ASP A 155 13.26 -10.34 13.23
N VAL A 156 13.16 -9.95 11.96
CA VAL A 156 12.81 -8.58 11.57
C VAL A 156 11.41 -8.45 10.97
N PHE A 157 10.83 -7.25 11.08
CA PHE A 157 9.50 -6.93 10.56
C PHE A 157 9.63 -5.83 9.51
N ILE A 158 9.00 -6.04 8.35
CA ILE A 158 9.20 -5.22 7.16
C ILE A 158 7.83 -4.79 6.63
N LEU A 159 7.52 -3.50 6.78
CA LEU A 159 6.38 -2.89 6.11
C LEU A 159 6.78 -2.53 4.68
N ALA A 160 6.58 -3.46 3.74
CA ALA A 160 6.74 -3.20 2.31
C ALA A 160 5.41 -2.79 1.66
N PRO A 161 5.40 -1.74 0.82
CA PRO A 161 4.17 -1.05 0.46
C PRO A 161 3.39 -1.74 -0.68
N ASN A 162 4.05 -2.55 -1.52
CA ASN A 162 3.40 -3.42 -2.52
C ASN A 162 4.24 -4.66 -2.85
N ASP A 163 3.67 -5.57 -3.63
CA ASP A 163 4.27 -6.86 -3.96
C ASP A 163 5.62 -6.77 -4.67
N GLY A 164 5.73 -5.91 -5.69
CA GLY A 164 6.97 -5.77 -6.43
C GLY A 164 8.14 -5.33 -5.53
N THR A 165 7.92 -4.27 -4.76
CA THR A 165 8.92 -3.75 -3.82
C THR A 165 9.16 -4.71 -2.67
N ALA A 166 8.14 -5.42 -2.19
CA ALA A 166 8.25 -6.45 -1.17
C ALA A 166 9.21 -7.56 -1.57
N ARG A 167 9.12 -8.08 -2.80
CA ARG A 167 10.07 -9.10 -3.29
C ARG A 167 11.49 -8.56 -3.34
N ALA A 168 11.68 -7.36 -3.86
CA ALA A 168 12.99 -6.72 -3.95
C ALA A 168 13.64 -6.51 -2.57
N ILE A 169 12.84 -6.09 -1.59
CA ILE A 169 13.28 -5.91 -0.19
C ILE A 169 13.55 -7.28 0.45
N ALA A 170 12.63 -8.24 0.31
CA ALA A 170 12.77 -9.59 0.85
C ALA A 170 14.04 -10.28 0.34
N ASP A 171 14.35 -10.16 -0.97
CA ASP A 171 15.57 -10.71 -1.55
C ASP A 171 16.85 -10.12 -0.91
N ALA A 172 16.84 -8.82 -0.55
CA ALA A 172 17.97 -8.18 0.13
C ALA A 172 18.11 -8.67 1.59
N PHE A 173 17.00 -8.73 2.32
CA PHE A 173 17.00 -9.22 3.71
C PHE A 173 17.35 -10.71 3.80
N ALA A 174 16.88 -11.54 2.87
CA ALA A 174 17.20 -12.97 2.81
C ALA A 174 18.68 -13.25 2.52
N ALA A 175 19.39 -12.30 1.91
CA ALA A 175 20.82 -12.43 1.61
C ALA A 175 21.74 -12.04 2.79
N ASP A 176 21.20 -11.38 3.81
CA ASP A 176 21.96 -10.92 4.97
C ASP A 176 22.06 -12.01 6.03
N SER A 177 23.27 -12.45 6.36
CA SER A 177 23.49 -13.57 7.29
C SER A 177 23.11 -13.30 8.74
N ASP A 178 22.96 -12.03 9.12
CA ASP A 178 22.53 -11.64 10.46
C ASP A 178 20.99 -11.55 10.57
N VAL A 179 20.26 -11.65 9.45
CA VAL A 179 18.80 -11.77 9.43
C VAL A 179 18.43 -13.25 9.55
N ALA A 180 17.92 -13.64 10.71
CA ALA A 180 17.53 -15.02 11.00
C ALA A 180 16.17 -15.37 10.38
N SER A 181 15.22 -14.44 10.44
CA SER A 181 13.92 -14.54 9.78
C SER A 181 13.35 -13.15 9.51
N TYR A 182 12.35 -13.07 8.63
CA TYR A 182 11.65 -11.81 8.37
C TYR A 182 10.15 -12.04 8.15
N VAL A 183 9.36 -11.05 8.56
CA VAL A 183 7.95 -10.91 8.20
C VAL A 183 7.81 -9.72 7.27
N VAL A 184 7.33 -9.92 6.05
CA VAL A 184 7.24 -8.86 5.02
C VAL A 184 5.86 -8.80 4.39
N THR A 185 5.32 -7.58 4.32
CA THR A 185 3.99 -7.28 3.76
C THR A 185 4.04 -7.02 2.26
N GLY A 186 2.86 -6.85 1.65
CA GLY A 186 2.73 -6.44 0.25
C GLY A 186 1.28 -6.07 -0.08
N GLN A 187 1.00 -5.80 -1.35
CA GLN A 187 -0.34 -5.65 -1.90
C GLN A 187 -0.31 -5.91 -3.40
N ASP A 188 -1.49 -6.13 -3.98
CA ASP A 188 -1.81 -6.35 -5.40
C ASP A 188 -1.99 -7.82 -5.82
N ALA A 189 -1.51 -8.77 -5.02
CA ALA A 189 -1.51 -10.20 -5.36
C ALA A 189 -0.93 -10.48 -6.76
N GLU A 190 0.23 -9.87 -7.04
CA GLU A 190 1.00 -10.16 -8.24
C GLU A 190 1.38 -11.65 -8.26
N LYS A 191 1.30 -12.30 -9.43
CA LYS A 191 1.58 -13.75 -9.53
C LYS A 191 2.91 -14.16 -8.91
N ALA A 192 3.96 -13.37 -9.12
CA ALA A 192 5.27 -13.63 -8.55
C ALA A 192 5.28 -13.54 -7.01
N SER A 193 4.52 -12.61 -6.41
CA SER A 193 4.38 -12.50 -4.96
C SER A 193 3.48 -13.57 -4.38
N VAL A 194 2.42 -13.97 -5.07
CA VAL A 194 1.62 -15.15 -4.70
C VAL A 194 2.51 -16.40 -4.66
N GLN A 195 3.40 -16.58 -5.64
CA GLN A 195 4.39 -17.67 -5.61
C GLN A 195 5.39 -17.50 -4.45
N TYR A 196 5.88 -16.29 -4.16
CA TYR A 196 6.73 -16.04 -2.98
C TYR A 196 6.01 -16.39 -1.67
N ILE A 197 4.71 -16.13 -1.55
CA ILE A 197 3.91 -16.50 -0.36
C ILE A 197 3.81 -18.02 -0.23
N ILE A 198 3.53 -18.72 -1.33
CA ILE A 198 3.49 -20.19 -1.35
C ILE A 198 4.85 -20.78 -0.92
N ASP A 199 5.94 -20.20 -1.43
CA ASP A 199 7.31 -20.61 -1.16
C ASP A 199 7.83 -20.14 0.22
N GLY A 200 7.09 -19.31 0.94
CA GLY A 200 7.49 -18.74 2.24
C GLY A 200 8.54 -17.64 2.18
N LYS A 201 8.72 -16.98 1.02
CA LYS A 201 9.65 -15.87 0.79
C LYS A 201 9.04 -14.48 0.97
N GLN A 202 7.72 -14.37 0.93
CA GLN A 202 6.94 -13.18 1.30
C GLN A 202 5.83 -13.63 2.25
N SER A 203 5.50 -12.85 3.28
CA SER A 203 4.60 -13.33 4.34
C SER A 203 3.13 -13.15 3.98
N MET A 204 2.80 -12.01 3.39
CA MET A 204 1.43 -11.69 2.98
C MET A 204 1.38 -10.70 1.81
N THR A 205 0.20 -10.60 1.21
CA THR A 205 -0.18 -9.54 0.28
C THR A 205 -1.62 -9.11 0.58
N VAL A 206 -1.94 -7.83 0.40
CA VAL A 206 -3.34 -7.39 0.37
C VAL A 206 -3.89 -7.53 -1.06
N LEU A 207 -4.83 -8.47 -1.24
CA LEU A 207 -5.58 -8.61 -2.48
C LEU A 207 -6.59 -7.47 -2.62
N LYS A 208 -6.38 -6.70 -3.68
CA LYS A 208 -7.32 -5.73 -4.23
C LYS A 208 -7.90 -6.33 -5.51
N ASP A 209 -9.14 -6.81 -5.48
CA ASP A 209 -9.73 -7.48 -6.65
C ASP A 209 -10.02 -6.47 -7.76
N VAL A 210 -9.08 -6.34 -8.71
CA VAL A 210 -9.17 -5.39 -9.82
C VAL A 210 -10.41 -5.62 -10.71
N ARG A 211 -10.99 -6.84 -10.70
CA ARG A 211 -12.24 -7.13 -11.43
C ARG A 211 -13.39 -6.29 -10.88
N THR A 212 -13.46 -6.14 -9.56
CA THR A 212 -14.44 -5.28 -8.87
C THR A 212 -14.21 -3.82 -9.22
N LEU A 213 -12.97 -3.34 -9.15
CA LEU A 213 -12.64 -1.94 -9.45
C LEU A 213 -13.00 -1.55 -10.89
N VAL A 214 -12.70 -2.44 -11.85
CA VAL A 214 -13.08 -2.26 -13.26
C VAL A 214 -14.59 -2.25 -13.45
N ALA A 215 -15.31 -3.17 -12.80
CA ALA A 215 -16.77 -3.23 -12.86
C ALA A 215 -17.42 -1.95 -12.29
N ASP A 216 -16.92 -1.46 -11.16
CA ASP A 216 -17.40 -0.23 -10.54
C ASP A 216 -17.12 1.00 -11.43
N ALA A 217 -15.96 1.07 -12.08
CA ALA A 217 -15.65 2.16 -13.01
C ALA A 217 -16.53 2.16 -14.26
N ILE A 218 -16.80 0.98 -14.83
CA ILE A 218 -17.74 0.82 -15.95
C ILE A 218 -19.15 1.23 -15.50
N SER A 219 -19.59 0.75 -14.34
CA SER A 219 -20.92 1.06 -13.79
C SER A 219 -21.10 2.55 -13.52
N ALA A 220 -20.07 3.22 -12.98
CA ALA A 220 -20.10 4.66 -12.75
C ALA A 220 -20.16 5.44 -14.08
N ALA A 221 -19.38 5.04 -15.08
CA ALA A 221 -19.40 5.68 -16.39
C ALA A 221 -20.76 5.52 -17.10
N VAL A 222 -21.34 4.31 -17.09
CA VAL A 222 -22.68 4.06 -17.65
C VAL A 222 -23.74 4.88 -16.93
N THR A 223 -23.70 4.92 -15.59
CA THR A 223 -24.63 5.75 -14.81
C THR A 223 -24.59 7.23 -15.23
N PHE A 224 -23.39 7.78 -15.46
CA PHE A 224 -23.27 9.16 -15.94
C PHE A 224 -23.79 9.33 -17.38
N LEU A 225 -23.56 8.37 -18.27
CA LEU A 225 -24.08 8.40 -19.65
C LEU A 225 -25.61 8.39 -19.68
N ASP A 226 -26.24 7.68 -18.74
CA ASP A 226 -27.69 7.61 -18.60
C ASP A 226 -28.28 8.83 -17.85
N GLY A 227 -27.44 9.82 -17.50
CA GLY A 227 -27.85 11.04 -16.80
C GLY A 227 -28.07 10.87 -15.29
N GLY A 228 -27.65 9.75 -14.71
CA GLY A 228 -27.68 9.47 -13.28
C GLY A 228 -26.42 9.87 -12.53
N THR A 229 -26.41 9.57 -11.22
CA THR A 229 -25.26 9.76 -10.32
C THR A 229 -24.84 8.41 -9.72
N PRO A 230 -23.55 8.04 -9.78
CA PRO A 230 -23.06 6.81 -9.16
C PRO A 230 -23.33 6.77 -7.64
N PRO A 231 -23.49 5.58 -7.04
CA PRO A 231 -23.73 5.44 -5.60
C PRO A 231 -22.54 5.94 -4.79
N GLN A 232 -22.79 6.53 -3.62
CA GLN A 232 -21.75 7.06 -2.74
C GLN A 232 -21.92 6.50 -1.33
N THR A 233 -20.83 5.97 -0.76
CA THR A 233 -20.77 5.53 0.65
C THR A 233 -19.66 6.22 1.43
N ASN A 234 -18.73 6.89 0.75
CA ASN A 234 -17.63 7.63 1.34
C ASN A 234 -17.24 8.84 0.49
N THR A 235 -16.30 9.65 0.98
CA THR A 235 -15.65 10.72 0.23
C THR A 235 -14.16 10.73 0.49
N TYR A 236 -13.39 11.22 -0.46
CA TYR A 236 -11.95 11.48 -0.29
C TYR A 236 -11.66 12.95 -0.58
N ASN A 237 -11.10 13.65 0.41
CA ASN A 237 -10.69 15.03 0.23
C ASN A 237 -9.50 15.09 -0.72
N ASN A 238 -9.61 15.87 -1.79
CA ASN A 238 -8.55 16.02 -2.77
C ASN A 238 -7.80 17.36 -2.64
N GLY A 239 -7.96 18.08 -1.53
CA GLY A 239 -7.43 19.43 -1.32
C GLY A 239 -8.37 20.56 -1.74
N SER A 240 -9.34 20.28 -2.63
CA SER A 240 -10.34 21.27 -3.07
C SER A 240 -11.77 20.90 -2.70
N ILE A 241 -12.14 19.62 -2.88
CA ILE A 241 -13.47 19.09 -2.57
C ILE A 241 -13.37 17.71 -1.94
N ASP A 242 -14.46 17.31 -1.28
CA ASP A 242 -14.69 15.93 -0.86
C ASP A 242 -15.28 15.14 -2.03
N VAL A 243 -14.41 14.43 -2.77
CA VAL A 243 -14.80 13.71 -3.98
C VAL A 243 -15.64 12.48 -3.59
N PRO A 244 -16.85 12.29 -4.16
CA PRO A 244 -17.70 11.16 -3.83
C PRO A 244 -17.07 9.84 -4.29
N ALA A 245 -17.18 8.81 -3.44
CA ALA A 245 -16.61 7.49 -3.69
C ALA A 245 -17.47 6.37 -3.08
N LYS A 246 -17.23 5.15 -3.57
CA LYS A 246 -17.64 3.89 -2.94
C LYS A 246 -16.43 2.97 -2.94
N PRO A 247 -15.60 2.97 -1.88
CA PRO A 247 -14.38 2.18 -1.87
C PRO A 247 -14.70 0.68 -1.88
N SER A 248 -13.98 -0.06 -2.71
CA SER A 248 -14.00 -1.53 -2.71
C SER A 248 -13.22 -2.09 -1.52
N GLU A 249 -13.73 -3.17 -0.95
CA GLU A 249 -13.06 -3.89 0.14
C GLU A 249 -11.78 -4.58 -0.34
N VAL A 250 -10.91 -4.88 0.62
CA VAL A 250 -9.62 -5.54 0.39
C VAL A 250 -9.49 -6.77 1.29
N ILE A 251 -8.68 -7.74 0.86
CA ILE A 251 -8.53 -9.02 1.56
C ILE A 251 -7.07 -9.25 1.88
N SER A 252 -6.73 -9.47 3.16
CA SER A 252 -5.39 -9.93 3.53
C SER A 252 -5.20 -11.38 3.10
N VAL A 253 -4.12 -11.65 2.37
CA VAL A 253 -3.81 -12.97 1.81
C VAL A 253 -2.45 -13.43 2.31
N ASP A 254 -2.40 -14.61 2.90
CA ASP A 254 -1.19 -15.32 3.28
C ASP A 254 -1.27 -16.79 2.86
N LYS A 255 -0.32 -17.61 3.33
CA LYS A 255 -0.27 -19.03 2.96
C LYS A 255 -1.51 -19.82 3.39
N ASP A 256 -2.22 -19.40 4.44
CA ASP A 256 -3.35 -20.15 5.00
C ASP A 256 -4.62 -19.97 4.14
N ASN A 257 -4.77 -18.84 3.46
CA ASN A 257 -5.97 -18.53 2.68
C ASN A 257 -5.73 -18.27 1.18
N VAL A 258 -4.48 -18.30 0.68
CA VAL A 258 -4.14 -18.03 -0.74
C VAL A 258 -4.98 -18.84 -1.72
N LYS A 259 -5.22 -20.12 -1.44
CA LYS A 259 -6.05 -20.96 -2.30
C LYS A 259 -7.49 -20.44 -2.39
N ALA A 260 -8.10 -20.11 -1.24
CA ALA A 260 -9.48 -19.63 -1.20
C ALA A 260 -9.60 -18.22 -1.82
N ALA A 261 -8.73 -17.29 -1.41
CA ALA A 261 -8.82 -15.88 -1.78
C ALA A 261 -8.41 -15.59 -3.23
N VAL A 262 -7.43 -16.32 -3.78
CA VAL A 262 -6.87 -16.04 -5.11
C VAL A 262 -7.33 -17.05 -6.16
N ILE A 263 -7.41 -18.33 -5.82
CA ILE A 263 -7.67 -19.40 -6.79
C ILE A 263 -9.15 -19.73 -6.87
N ASP A 264 -9.77 -20.08 -5.74
CA ASP A 264 -11.17 -20.48 -5.70
C ASP A 264 -12.12 -19.30 -6.01
N SER A 265 -11.67 -18.07 -5.75
CA SER A 265 -12.34 -16.83 -6.19
C SER A 265 -12.26 -16.57 -7.70
N GLY A 266 -11.44 -17.35 -8.42
CA GLY A 266 -11.18 -17.21 -9.85
C GLY A 266 -10.35 -15.98 -10.23
N TYR A 267 -9.62 -15.36 -9.30
CA TYR A 267 -8.77 -14.21 -9.58
C TYR A 267 -7.57 -14.63 -10.46
N TRP A 268 -6.85 -15.68 -10.05
CA TRP A 268 -5.84 -16.34 -10.87
C TRP A 268 -6.12 -17.84 -11.04
N PRO A 269 -5.79 -18.43 -12.20
CA PRO A 269 -5.91 -19.87 -12.37
C PRO A 269 -4.82 -20.62 -11.57
N ALA A 270 -5.19 -21.77 -10.98
CA ALA A 270 -4.27 -22.60 -10.21
C ALA A 270 -2.99 -22.99 -10.97
N ALA A 271 -3.09 -23.16 -12.29
CA ALA A 271 -1.99 -23.56 -13.16
C ALA A 271 -0.86 -22.53 -13.28
N ASP A 272 -1.08 -21.29 -12.81
CA ASP A 272 -0.05 -20.25 -12.77
C ASP A 272 0.96 -20.45 -11.62
N PHE A 273 0.66 -21.36 -10.69
CA PHE A 273 1.42 -21.53 -9.46
C PHE A 273 1.88 -22.98 -9.26
N THR A 274 2.96 -23.14 -8.50
CA THR A 274 3.48 -24.43 -8.07
C THR A 274 3.44 -24.53 -6.55
N GLY A 275 3.16 -25.72 -6.02
CA GLY A 275 3.20 -25.95 -4.56
C GLY A 275 2.05 -25.32 -3.77
N LEU A 276 0.89 -25.04 -4.40
CA LEU A 276 -0.30 -24.54 -3.70
C LEU A 276 -0.66 -25.45 -2.50
N PRO A 277 -0.97 -24.85 -1.33
CA PRO A 277 -1.30 -25.58 -0.10
C PRO A 277 -2.66 -26.29 -0.17
#